data_AF-A0AAV9KNW4-F1
#
_entry.id   AF-A0AAV9KNW4-F1
#
_cell.length_a   1.000
_cell.length_b   1.000
_cell.length_c   1.000
_cell.angle_alpha   90.00
_cell.angle_beta   90.00
_cell.angle_gamma   90.00
#
_symmetry.space_group_name_H-M   'P 1'
#
loop_
_entity.id
_entity.type
_entity.pdbx_description
1 polymer ?
#
loop_
_entity_poly.entity_id
_entity_poly.type
_entity_poly.pdbx_seq_one_letter_code
_entity_poly.pdbx_strand_id
1 'polypeptide(L)'
;MATISFTFASPSKPLNPSIAPKNPTIFNLLPTPSNPQLKRAFYLKSPSISPIFIRALKPQQCRTSSTPITSLFTGIVEEMGQIKQLGYDKPDSFTMKIQAKLILEDINLGDSISVNGTCLTVADFDTQKLEFSVGLAPETLRKTSLIELEQGSLVNLERALRPTTRMGGHFVQGHVDGTGEIVELKTEGDSLWVKVKTAKEILRYIVPKGFIAVDGTSLTVVDVVDEEGCFNFMLVAYTQQNVVIPLKKVGQKVNLEVDILGKYVERLLSSGFVDSIKSS
;
A
#
# COMPACT_ATOMS: atom_id res chain seq x y z
N MET A 1 53.25 0.99 -10.37
CA MET A 1 53.73 2.27 -10.94
C MET A 1 53.37 2.31 -12.41
N ALA A 2 52.35 3.09 -12.77
CA ALA A 2 52.14 3.66 -14.10
C ALA A 2 51.03 4.70 -13.94
N THR A 3 51.45 5.95 -13.80
CA THR A 3 50.62 7.12 -13.49
C THR A 3 50.21 7.76 -14.81
N ILE A 4 48.91 7.90 -15.06
CA ILE A 4 48.40 8.74 -16.16
C ILE A 4 47.44 9.76 -15.53
N SER A 5 47.90 11.01 -15.49
CA SER A 5 47.18 12.18 -15.03
C SER A 5 46.67 12.96 -16.24
N PHE A 6 45.40 13.37 -16.23
CA PHE A 6 44.93 14.47 -17.06
C PHE A 6 44.06 15.41 -16.23
N THR A 7 44.44 16.68 -16.33
CA THR A 7 44.04 17.81 -15.50
C THR A 7 42.81 18.52 -16.08
N PHE A 8 41.99 19.07 -15.19
CA PHE A 8 40.81 19.90 -15.48
C PHE A 8 41.14 21.19 -16.23
N ALA A 9 40.22 21.63 -17.10
CA ALA A 9 40.11 23.01 -17.54
C ALA A 9 38.63 23.43 -17.68
N SER A 10 38.23 24.45 -16.91
CA SER A 10 37.12 25.40 -17.18
C SER A 10 37.77 26.77 -17.35
N PRO A 11 37.32 27.65 -18.26
CA PRO A 11 36.25 28.64 -17.95
C PRO A 11 35.33 28.88 -19.19
N SER A 12 34.13 29.47 -19.13
CA SER A 12 33.82 30.86 -18.79
C SER A 12 32.29 31.14 -18.86
N LYS A 13 31.76 31.92 -17.89
CA LYS A 13 30.59 32.82 -18.02
C LYS A 13 31.16 34.27 -18.01
N PRO A 14 30.43 35.37 -18.38
CA PRO A 14 28.96 35.53 -18.39
C PRO A 14 28.39 36.30 -19.60
N LEU A 15 27.06 36.34 -19.75
CA LEU A 15 26.30 37.53 -20.17
C LEU A 15 24.79 37.30 -20.00
N ASN A 16 24.16 38.20 -19.25
CA ASN A 16 22.72 38.44 -19.15
C ASN A 16 22.53 39.87 -19.67
N PRO A 17 21.44 40.20 -20.41
CA PRO A 17 20.34 40.83 -19.70
C PRO A 17 18.93 40.50 -20.24
N SER A 18 17.99 40.38 -19.28
CA SER A 18 16.65 41.00 -19.28
C SER A 18 15.89 41.11 -20.61
N ILE A 19 14.80 40.34 -20.76
CA ILE A 19 13.48 40.81 -21.24
C ILE A 19 12.39 39.90 -20.65
N ALA A 20 11.43 40.50 -19.95
CA ALA A 20 10.18 39.87 -19.51
C ALA A 20 9.08 40.08 -20.58
N PRO A 21 8.15 39.12 -20.80
CA PRO A 21 6.87 39.42 -21.42
C PRO A 21 5.72 39.37 -20.42
N LYS A 22 4.81 40.31 -20.64
CA LYS A 22 3.66 40.72 -19.85
C LYS A 22 2.51 39.70 -19.90
N ASN A 23 1.81 39.56 -18.78
CA ASN A 23 0.45 39.00 -18.70
C ASN A 23 -0.51 39.68 -19.69
N PRO A 24 -1.48 38.91 -20.24
CA PRO A 24 -2.81 39.42 -20.44
C PRO A 24 -3.82 38.66 -19.58
N THR A 25 -4.45 39.40 -18.68
CA THR A 25 -5.75 39.12 -18.07
C THR A 25 -6.83 39.00 -19.15
N ILE A 26 -7.59 37.91 -19.16
CA ILE A 26 -8.92 37.87 -19.78
C ILE A 26 -9.94 37.48 -18.70
N PHE A 27 -10.80 38.45 -18.41
CA PHE A 27 -11.97 38.38 -17.54
C PHE A 27 -13.12 37.64 -18.24
N ASN A 28 -13.76 36.74 -17.49
CA ASN A 28 -15.19 36.43 -17.41
C ASN A 28 -16.11 36.65 -18.62
N LEU A 29 -16.71 35.56 -19.11
CA LEU A 29 -18.01 35.50 -19.81
C LEU A 29 -18.71 34.19 -19.36
N LEU A 30 -19.64 34.21 -18.40
CA LEU A 30 -21.12 34.18 -18.55
C LEU A 30 -21.70 33.21 -17.47
N PRO A 31 -23.02 33.18 -17.15
CA PRO A 31 -23.66 33.99 -16.12
C PRO A 31 -24.26 33.15 -14.96
N THR A 32 -24.42 33.78 -13.78
CA THR A 32 -25.19 33.24 -12.65
C THR A 32 -26.70 33.29 -12.93
N PRO A 33 -27.49 32.23 -12.64
CA PRO A 33 -28.94 32.33 -12.73
C PRO A 33 -29.51 33.05 -11.49
N SER A 34 -30.18 34.17 -11.76
CA SER A 34 -30.97 34.96 -10.83
C SER A 34 -32.30 34.27 -10.49
N ASN A 35 -32.60 34.24 -9.20
CA ASN A 35 -33.86 33.80 -8.59
C ASN A 35 -34.98 34.85 -8.81
N PRO A 36 -36.21 34.46 -9.24
CA PRO A 36 -37.40 35.29 -9.08
C PRO A 36 -38.28 34.80 -7.92
N GLN A 37 -38.64 35.78 -7.08
CA GLN A 37 -39.56 35.69 -5.94
C GLN A 37 -40.95 35.18 -6.33
N LEU A 38 -41.56 34.37 -5.46
CA LEU A 38 -43.01 34.40 -5.25
C LEU A 38 -43.34 34.33 -3.76
N LYS A 39 -43.92 35.42 -3.26
CA LYS A 39 -44.52 35.56 -1.93
C LYS A 39 -45.86 34.81 -1.90
N ARG A 40 -46.08 34.00 -0.86
CA ARG A 40 -47.42 33.81 -0.29
C ARG A 40 -47.31 33.38 1.18
N ALA A 41 -47.69 34.30 2.06
CA ALA A 41 -47.83 34.06 3.48
C ALA A 41 -49.16 33.35 3.75
N PHE A 42 -49.12 32.22 4.44
CA PHE A 42 -50.28 31.66 5.13
C PHE A 42 -49.91 31.47 6.60
N TYR A 43 -50.54 32.29 7.43
CA TYR A 43 -50.57 32.17 8.89
C TYR A 43 -51.38 30.93 9.27
N LEU A 44 -50.77 29.98 9.97
CA LEU A 44 -51.49 28.96 10.75
C LEU A 44 -50.89 28.88 12.16
N LYS A 45 -51.78 29.03 13.15
CA LYS A 45 -51.51 29.05 14.60
C LYS A 45 -50.89 27.74 15.08
N SER A 46 -49.85 27.84 15.91
CA SER A 46 -49.32 26.75 16.73
C SER A 46 -50.12 26.59 18.03
N PRO A 47 -50.53 25.37 18.44
CA PRO A 47 -50.96 25.13 19.81
C PRO A 47 -49.76 24.79 20.71
N SER A 48 -49.86 25.18 21.98
CA SER A 48 -48.83 25.02 23.00
C SER A 48 -48.79 23.58 23.54
N ILE A 49 -47.61 22.99 23.68
CA ILE A 49 -47.41 21.74 24.43
C ILE A 49 -46.22 21.91 25.38
N SER A 50 -46.47 21.56 26.64
CA SER A 50 -45.60 21.65 27.82
C SER A 50 -44.26 20.90 27.67
N PRO A 51 -43.17 21.30 28.36
CA PRO A 51 -41.90 20.61 28.25
C PRO A 51 -41.90 19.38 29.17
N ILE A 52 -42.02 18.18 28.59
CA ILE A 52 -41.63 16.94 29.26
C ILE A 52 -40.11 16.79 29.05
N PHE A 53 -39.38 16.62 30.15
CA PHE A 53 -37.94 16.41 30.18
C PHE A 53 -37.55 15.14 29.42
N ILE A 54 -37.19 15.27 28.13
CA ILE A 54 -36.52 14.21 27.37
C ILE A 54 -35.02 14.42 27.53
N ARG A 55 -34.38 13.53 28.28
CA ARG A 55 -32.92 13.46 28.39
C ARG A 55 -32.39 13.06 27.01
N ALA A 56 -31.77 14.01 26.31
CA ALA A 56 -31.15 13.76 25.01
C ALA A 56 -30.05 12.70 25.14
N LEU A 57 -30.32 11.50 24.63
CA LEU A 57 -29.28 10.52 24.36
C LEU A 57 -28.38 11.11 23.26
N LYS A 58 -27.08 11.26 23.55
CA LYS A 58 -26.09 11.65 22.54
C LYS A 58 -26.20 10.66 21.38
N PRO A 59 -26.29 11.12 20.12
CA PRO A 59 -26.28 10.21 18.99
C PRO A 59 -24.95 9.47 18.98
N GLN A 60 -25.01 8.14 19.17
CA GLN A 60 -23.89 7.26 18.80
C GLN A 60 -23.74 7.38 17.29
N GLN A 61 -22.64 8.01 16.85
CA GLN A 61 -22.24 7.96 15.46
C GLN A 61 -21.93 6.51 15.10
N CYS A 62 -22.88 5.85 14.43
CA CYS A 62 -22.59 4.68 13.62
C CYS A 62 -21.67 5.14 12.50
N ARG A 63 -20.37 4.83 12.62
CA ARG A 63 -19.41 5.07 11.53
C ARG A 63 -19.73 4.07 10.43
N THR A 64 -20.45 4.54 9.41
CA THR A 64 -20.58 3.83 8.14
C THR A 64 -19.18 3.64 7.56
N SER A 65 -18.74 2.39 7.47
CA SER A 65 -17.45 2.00 6.87
C SER A 65 -17.51 2.15 5.36
N SER A 66 -17.44 3.39 4.89
CA SER A 66 -16.87 3.64 3.57
C SER A 66 -15.37 3.74 3.79
N THR A 67 -14.61 2.71 3.43
CA THR A 67 -13.15 2.83 3.31
C THR A 67 -12.87 3.37 1.90
N PRO A 68 -12.71 4.71 1.70
CA PRO A 68 -12.02 5.21 0.52
C PRO A 68 -10.58 4.67 0.57
N ILE A 69 -9.89 4.59 -0.57
CA ILE A 69 -8.52 4.06 -0.70
C ILE A 69 -7.66 4.47 0.51
N THR A 70 -7.47 3.54 1.45
CA THR A 70 -6.72 3.75 2.68
C THR A 70 -5.29 3.33 2.40
N SER A 71 -4.48 4.32 2.00
CA SER A 71 -3.03 4.24 1.72
C SER A 71 -2.58 3.44 0.49
N LEU A 72 -1.47 3.92 -0.10
CA LEU A 72 -0.69 3.26 -1.15
C LEU A 72 0.74 3.09 -0.62
N PHE A 73 1.44 2.10 -1.14
CA PHE A 73 2.83 1.76 -0.87
C PHE A 73 3.58 1.57 -2.18
N THR A 74 4.89 1.37 -2.10
CA THR A 74 5.75 1.17 -3.27
C THR A 74 6.33 -0.25 -3.36
N GLY A 75 6.23 -1.00 -2.26
CA GLY A 75 6.90 -2.27 -2.08
C GLY A 75 8.39 -2.14 -1.82
N ILE A 76 8.87 -0.96 -1.42
CA ILE A 76 10.25 -0.75 -1.00
C ILE A 76 10.27 -0.80 0.52
N VAL A 77 10.66 -1.98 1.04
CA VAL A 77 10.76 -2.22 2.48
C VAL A 77 11.74 -1.23 3.11
N GLU A 78 11.29 -0.55 4.15
CA GLU A 78 12.07 0.49 4.83
C GLU A 78 12.89 -0.09 5.99
N GLU A 79 12.33 -1.06 6.72
CA GLU A 79 13.05 -1.81 7.75
C GLU A 79 12.41 -3.18 8.01
N MET A 80 13.15 -4.05 8.70
CA MET A 80 12.57 -5.25 9.32
C MET A 80 12.23 -4.97 10.78
N GLY A 81 10.96 -5.08 11.13
CA GLY A 81 10.48 -5.06 12.51
C GLY A 81 10.52 -6.44 13.15
N GLN A 82 10.33 -6.48 14.48
CA GLN A 82 10.25 -7.73 15.25
C GLN A 82 8.93 -7.82 16.01
N ILE A 83 8.23 -8.95 15.90
CA ILE A 83 7.01 -9.22 16.66
C ILE A 83 7.35 -9.36 18.14
N LYS A 84 6.78 -8.50 18.98
CA LYS A 84 6.95 -8.53 20.44
C LYS A 84 5.84 -9.30 21.13
N GLN A 85 4.63 -9.20 20.60
CA GLN A 85 3.46 -9.87 21.11
C GLN A 85 2.42 -9.98 20.00
N LEU A 86 1.67 -11.06 19.98
CA LEU A 86 0.51 -11.22 19.12
C LEU A 86 -0.51 -12.17 19.76
N GLY A 87 -1.79 -11.97 19.47
CA GLY A 87 -2.83 -12.87 19.95
C GLY A 87 -4.21 -12.20 20.06
N TYR A 88 -5.17 -12.98 20.56
CA TYR A 88 -6.52 -12.51 20.82
C TYR A 88 -6.59 -11.83 22.18
N ASP A 89 -6.74 -10.50 22.20
CA ASP A 89 -7.01 -9.76 23.44
C ASP A 89 -8.48 -9.93 23.88
N LYS A 90 -9.37 -10.19 22.90
CA LYS A 90 -10.81 -10.45 23.04
C LYS A 90 -11.22 -11.48 21.98
N PRO A 91 -12.38 -12.16 22.10
CA PRO A 91 -12.80 -13.21 21.18
C PRO A 91 -12.71 -12.86 19.68
N ASP A 92 -12.94 -11.59 19.33
CA ASP A 92 -12.95 -11.11 17.95
C ASP A 92 -11.87 -10.04 17.64
N SER A 93 -10.87 -9.89 18.51
CA SER A 93 -9.83 -8.87 18.36
C SER A 93 -8.46 -9.51 18.44
N PHE A 94 -7.82 -9.68 17.28
CA PHE A 94 -6.42 -10.08 17.20
C PHE A 94 -5.54 -8.84 17.11
N THR A 95 -4.59 -8.71 18.02
CA THR A 95 -3.65 -7.58 18.07
C THR A 95 -2.25 -8.10 17.82
N MET A 96 -1.44 -7.29 17.13
CA MET A 96 -0.03 -7.54 16.90
C MET A 96 0.77 -6.32 17.32
N LYS A 97 1.74 -6.52 18.20
CA LYS A 97 2.69 -5.50 18.66
C LYS A 97 4.06 -5.76 18.05
N ILE A 98 4.61 -4.75 17.43
CA ILE A 98 5.82 -4.82 16.60
C ILE A 98 6.81 -3.79 17.12
N GLN A 99 8.05 -4.21 17.31
CA GLN A 99 9.18 -3.33 17.55
C GLN A 99 9.79 -2.89 16.22
N ALA A 100 9.99 -1.59 16.06
CA ALA A 100 10.49 -0.95 14.84
C ALA A 100 11.17 0.37 15.20
N LYS A 101 12.11 0.87 14.40
CA LYS A 101 12.82 2.12 14.70
C LYS A 101 12.46 3.23 13.72
N LEU A 102 12.69 2.98 12.43
CA LEU A 102 12.52 3.97 11.36
C LEU A 102 11.05 4.36 11.16
N ILE A 103 10.14 3.40 11.21
CA ILE A 103 8.69 3.61 11.06
C ILE A 103 8.14 4.55 12.15
N LEU A 104 8.74 4.53 13.36
CA LEU A 104 8.29 5.33 14.50
C LEU A 104 8.74 6.78 14.49
N GLU A 105 9.62 7.18 13.55
CA GLU A 105 10.15 8.54 13.50
C GLU A 105 9.06 9.59 13.20
N ASP A 106 7.98 9.20 12.52
CA ASP A 106 6.87 10.08 12.13
C ASP A 106 5.49 9.40 12.16
N ILE A 107 5.33 8.37 12.99
CA ILE A 107 4.10 7.60 13.16
C ILE A 107 3.00 8.39 13.89
N ASN A 108 1.75 8.17 13.49
CA ASN A 108 0.55 8.69 14.16
C ASN A 108 -0.51 7.60 14.32
N LEU A 109 -1.44 7.81 15.26
CA LEU A 109 -2.61 6.94 15.39
C LEU A 109 -3.46 7.03 14.13
N GLY A 110 -3.86 5.88 13.60
CA GLY A 110 -4.63 5.80 12.37
C GLY A 110 -3.79 5.76 11.09
N ASP A 111 -2.45 5.88 11.19
CA ASP A 111 -1.58 5.71 10.03
C ASP A 111 -1.64 4.27 9.50
N SER A 112 -1.41 4.12 8.21
CA SER A 112 -1.33 2.83 7.54
C SER A 112 0.13 2.40 7.37
N ILE A 113 0.45 1.22 7.88
CA ILE A 113 1.75 0.57 7.76
C ILE A 113 1.56 -0.78 7.07
N SER A 114 2.36 -1.04 6.05
CA SER A 114 2.44 -2.36 5.40
C SER A 114 3.30 -3.28 6.27
N VAL A 115 2.73 -4.39 6.74
CA VAL A 115 3.42 -5.44 7.49
C VAL A 115 3.42 -6.71 6.65
N ASN A 116 4.59 -7.14 6.17
CA ASN A 116 4.71 -8.19 5.15
C ASN A 116 3.74 -7.99 3.97
N GLY A 117 3.59 -6.75 3.49
CA GLY A 117 2.68 -6.45 2.38
C GLY A 117 1.21 -6.34 2.76
N THR A 118 0.86 -6.41 4.04
CA THR A 118 -0.52 -6.24 4.52
C THR A 118 -0.68 -4.85 5.11
N CYS A 119 -1.55 -4.03 4.53
CA CYS A 119 -1.90 -2.71 5.05
C CYS A 119 -2.65 -2.86 6.38
N LEU A 120 -2.07 -2.36 7.46
CA LEU A 120 -2.63 -2.38 8.80
C LEU A 120 -2.63 -0.98 9.41
N THR A 121 -3.67 -0.68 10.20
CA THR A 121 -3.83 0.62 10.83
C THR A 121 -3.22 0.63 12.23
N VAL A 122 -2.38 1.63 12.51
CA VAL A 122 -1.77 1.87 13.82
C VAL A 122 -2.86 2.18 14.84
N ALA A 123 -2.97 1.33 15.86
CA ALA A 123 -3.95 1.44 16.93
C ALA A 123 -3.35 2.05 18.21
N ASP A 124 -2.05 1.85 18.45
CA ASP A 124 -1.31 2.40 19.58
C ASP A 124 0.20 2.41 19.27
N PHE A 125 0.99 3.25 19.93
CA PHE A 125 2.46 3.23 19.81
C PHE A 125 3.16 3.87 21.01
N ASP A 126 4.40 3.44 21.24
CA ASP A 126 5.31 3.93 22.27
C ASP A 126 6.70 4.14 21.65
N THR A 127 7.05 5.41 21.42
CA THR A 127 8.34 5.78 20.82
C THR A 127 9.53 5.60 21.76
N GLN A 128 9.31 5.51 23.08
CA GLN A 128 10.39 5.24 24.03
C GLN A 128 10.76 3.76 24.04
N LYS A 129 9.76 2.86 23.92
CA LYS A 129 9.98 1.42 23.79
C LYS A 129 10.29 0.97 22.36
N LEU A 130 10.12 1.87 21.39
CA LEU A 130 10.23 1.58 19.97
C LEU A 130 9.21 0.52 19.51
N GLU A 131 7.96 0.63 19.95
CA GLU A 131 6.90 -0.34 19.67
C GLU A 131 5.63 0.33 19.12
N PHE A 132 4.93 -0.33 18.19
CA PHE A 132 3.57 0.02 17.78
C PHE A 132 2.68 -1.21 17.74
N SER A 133 1.37 -1.00 17.81
CA SER A 133 0.36 -2.06 17.79
C SER A 133 -0.65 -1.83 16.68
N VAL A 134 -1.08 -2.92 16.07
CA VAL A 134 -2.09 -2.96 15.01
C VAL A 134 -3.13 -4.03 15.30
N GLY A 135 -4.37 -3.78 14.86
CA GLY A 135 -5.45 -4.76 14.91
C GLY A 135 -5.60 -5.50 13.59
N LEU A 136 -5.84 -6.81 13.65
CA LEU A 136 -6.03 -7.66 12.47
C LEU A 136 -7.46 -8.18 12.44
N ALA A 137 -8.13 -7.96 11.29
CA ALA A 137 -9.45 -8.52 11.05
C ALA A 137 -9.36 -10.03 10.78
N PRO A 138 -10.44 -10.80 11.05
CA PRO A 138 -10.47 -12.23 10.73
C PRO A 138 -10.17 -12.55 9.26
N GLU A 139 -10.59 -11.71 8.32
CA GLU A 139 -10.28 -11.89 6.90
C GLU A 139 -8.78 -11.77 6.62
N THR A 140 -8.12 -10.78 7.21
CA THR A 140 -6.67 -10.60 7.12
C THR A 140 -5.93 -11.84 7.61
N LEU A 141 -6.34 -12.41 8.75
CA LEU A 141 -5.73 -13.63 9.28
C LEU A 141 -5.91 -14.85 8.38
N ARG A 142 -7.03 -14.93 7.64
CA ARG A 142 -7.30 -16.04 6.71
C ARG A 142 -6.56 -15.91 5.38
N LYS A 143 -6.39 -14.67 4.90
CA LYS A 143 -5.82 -14.37 3.59
C LYS A 143 -4.30 -14.21 3.57
N THR A 144 -3.70 -13.95 4.73
CA THR A 144 -2.27 -13.67 4.86
C THR A 144 -1.56 -14.77 5.64
N SER A 145 -0.24 -14.79 5.59
CA SER A 145 0.64 -15.62 6.42
C SER A 145 0.84 -15.05 7.83
N LEU A 146 0.19 -13.94 8.21
CA LEU A 146 0.45 -13.26 9.49
C LEU A 146 0.05 -14.11 10.70
N ILE A 147 -0.90 -15.04 10.53
CA ILE A 147 -1.30 -15.98 11.59
C ILE A 147 -0.21 -17.00 11.93
N GLU A 148 0.77 -17.20 11.04
CA GLU A 148 1.89 -18.15 11.25
C GLU A 148 3.06 -17.50 11.98
N LEU A 149 2.98 -16.19 12.25
CA LEU A 149 4.01 -15.49 13.00
C LEU A 149 3.96 -15.88 14.48
N GLU A 150 5.12 -15.79 15.12
CA GLU A 150 5.27 -15.96 16.56
C GLU A 150 6.07 -14.80 17.16
N GLN A 151 6.09 -14.71 18.50
CA GLN A 151 6.96 -13.76 19.19
C GLN A 151 8.42 -13.96 18.75
N GLY A 152 9.08 -12.87 18.38
CA GLY A 152 10.45 -12.87 17.87
C GLY A 152 10.56 -12.95 16.34
N SER A 153 9.46 -13.28 15.64
CA SER A 153 9.44 -13.27 14.18
C SER A 153 9.80 -11.91 13.61
N LEU A 154 10.53 -11.89 12.49
CA LEU A 154 10.82 -10.67 11.75
C LEU A 154 9.75 -10.42 10.69
N VAL A 155 9.45 -9.15 10.43
CA VAL A 155 8.47 -8.72 9.43
C VAL A 155 9.01 -7.54 8.63
N ASN A 156 8.75 -7.50 7.33
CA ASN A 156 8.98 -6.33 6.49
C ASN A 156 8.01 -5.21 6.86
N LEU A 157 8.51 -3.99 6.98
CA LEU A 157 7.72 -2.79 7.25
C LEU A 157 7.93 -1.71 6.19
N GLU A 158 6.83 -1.05 5.78
CA GLU A 158 6.83 0.12 4.91
C GLU A 158 5.70 1.07 5.32
N ARG A 159 5.99 2.37 5.46
CA ARG A 159 4.98 3.42 5.69
C ARG A 159 4.20 3.70 4.42
N ALA A 160 2.96 4.18 4.59
CA ALA A 160 2.18 4.70 3.48
C ALA A 160 2.92 5.81 2.72
N LEU A 161 2.85 5.76 1.40
CA LEU A 161 3.45 6.70 0.47
C LEU A 161 2.92 8.12 0.70
N ARG A 162 3.84 9.09 0.80
CA ARG A 162 3.48 10.52 0.70
C ARG A 162 3.40 10.94 -0.77
N PRO A 163 2.54 11.91 -1.13
CA PRO A 163 2.44 12.40 -2.52
C PRO A 163 3.76 12.90 -3.12
N THR A 164 4.72 13.29 -2.29
CA THR A 164 6.03 13.83 -2.70
C THR A 164 7.14 12.79 -2.72
N THR A 165 6.88 11.55 -2.28
CA THR A 165 7.89 10.49 -2.19
C THR A 165 8.18 9.88 -3.57
N ARG A 166 9.42 9.43 -3.78
CA ARG A 166 9.79 8.68 -4.99
C ARG A 166 9.17 7.28 -4.96
N MET A 167 8.50 6.87 -6.03
CA MET A 167 8.01 5.50 -6.19
C MET A 167 9.10 4.63 -6.83
N GLY A 168 9.88 3.94 -5.99
CA GLY A 168 11.02 3.12 -6.44
C GLY A 168 10.65 1.70 -6.88
N GLY A 169 9.49 1.20 -6.47
CA GLY A 169 8.93 -0.08 -6.90
C GLY A 169 7.74 0.12 -7.85
N HIS A 170 6.59 -0.42 -7.49
CA HIS A 170 5.34 -0.31 -8.25
C HIS A 170 4.16 0.06 -7.32
N PHE A 171 2.95 0.15 -7.86
CA PHE A 171 1.77 0.42 -7.03
C PHE A 171 1.42 -0.81 -6.19
N VAL A 172 1.69 -0.72 -4.89
CA VAL A 172 1.30 -1.72 -3.89
C VAL A 172 0.21 -1.11 -3.02
N GLN A 173 -0.92 -1.78 -2.89
CA GLN A 173 -2.04 -1.36 -2.04
C GLN A 173 -1.90 -1.84 -0.61
N GLY A 174 -1.13 -2.92 -0.40
CA GLY A 174 -1.10 -3.65 0.85
C GLY A 174 -2.34 -4.54 1.02
N HIS A 175 -2.95 -4.95 -0.10
CA HIS A 175 -4.16 -5.78 -0.16
C HIS A 175 -3.79 -7.16 -0.69
N VAL A 176 -3.24 -7.98 0.19
CA VAL A 176 -2.81 -9.35 -0.11
C VAL A 176 -3.95 -10.17 -0.72
N ASP A 177 -3.70 -10.73 -1.90
CA ASP A 177 -4.65 -11.59 -2.63
C ASP A 177 -4.74 -12.99 -2.02
N GLY A 178 -3.62 -13.46 -1.50
CA GLY A 178 -3.48 -14.74 -0.83
C GLY A 178 -2.02 -15.03 -0.53
N THR A 179 -1.71 -16.31 -0.38
CA THR A 179 -0.35 -16.75 -0.06
C THR A 179 0.24 -17.63 -1.16
N GLY A 180 1.56 -17.70 -1.20
CA GLY A 180 2.32 -18.70 -1.94
C GLY A 180 3.25 -19.45 -1.01
N GLU A 181 3.74 -20.60 -1.44
CA GLU A 181 4.72 -21.42 -0.73
C GLU A 181 6.06 -21.36 -1.44
N ILE A 182 7.15 -21.10 -0.70
CA ILE A 182 8.51 -21.15 -1.25
C ILE A 182 8.84 -22.62 -1.52
N VAL A 183 9.05 -22.99 -2.78
CA VAL A 183 9.38 -24.36 -3.19
C VAL A 183 10.85 -24.57 -3.51
N GLU A 184 11.58 -23.48 -3.80
CA GLU A 184 13.03 -23.54 -4.04
C GLU A 184 13.72 -22.25 -3.61
N LEU A 185 14.89 -22.39 -3.01
CA LEU A 185 15.86 -21.32 -2.74
C LEU A 185 17.21 -21.77 -3.30
N LYS A 186 17.76 -21.02 -4.25
CA LYS A 186 19.01 -21.39 -4.93
C LYS A 186 19.93 -20.18 -5.10
N THR A 187 21.12 -20.24 -4.53
CA THR A 187 22.13 -19.20 -4.71
C THR A 187 22.72 -19.28 -6.12
N GLU A 188 22.86 -18.13 -6.78
CA GLU A 188 23.60 -17.96 -8.03
C GLU A 188 24.45 -16.70 -7.95
N GLY A 189 25.78 -16.87 -7.81
CA GLY A 189 26.67 -15.75 -7.53
C GLY A 189 26.34 -15.09 -6.18
N ASP A 190 26.12 -13.78 -6.20
CA ASP A 190 25.69 -12.98 -5.04
C ASP A 190 24.17 -12.86 -4.92
N SER A 191 23.43 -13.49 -5.84
CA SER A 191 21.98 -13.38 -5.94
C SER A 191 21.30 -14.67 -5.48
N LEU A 192 20.04 -14.54 -5.06
CA LEU A 192 19.23 -15.65 -4.58
C LEU A 192 18.01 -15.84 -5.48
N TRP A 193 17.94 -16.98 -6.15
CA TRP A 193 16.73 -17.45 -6.82
C TRP A 193 15.72 -17.94 -5.80
N VAL A 194 14.48 -17.49 -5.97
CA VAL A 194 13.33 -17.92 -5.16
C VAL A 194 12.25 -18.37 -6.12
N LYS A 195 11.77 -19.60 -5.94
CA LYS A 195 10.61 -20.15 -6.67
C LYS A 195 9.45 -20.28 -5.70
N VAL A 196 8.30 -19.75 -6.09
CA VAL A 196 7.08 -19.74 -5.28
C VAL A 196 5.97 -20.42 -6.03
N LYS A 197 5.30 -21.37 -5.36
CA LYS A 197 4.07 -22.00 -5.84
C LYS A 197 2.86 -21.26 -5.29
N THR A 198 1.85 -21.02 -6.11
CA THR A 198 0.61 -20.38 -5.67
C THR A 198 -0.60 -20.94 -6.41
N ALA A 199 -1.79 -20.50 -6.00
CA ALA A 199 -3.03 -20.93 -6.58
C ALA A 199 -3.26 -20.27 -7.95
N LYS A 200 -3.98 -20.97 -8.85
CA LYS A 200 -4.17 -20.56 -10.25
C LYS A 200 -4.84 -19.19 -10.38
N GLU A 201 -5.72 -18.87 -9.44
CA GLU A 201 -6.44 -17.60 -9.36
C GLU A 201 -5.54 -16.39 -9.11
N ILE A 202 -4.37 -16.59 -8.48
CA ILE A 202 -3.34 -15.56 -8.29
C ILE A 202 -2.37 -15.60 -9.47
N LEU A 203 -1.92 -16.80 -9.85
CA LEU A 203 -0.90 -17.00 -10.90
C LEU A 203 -1.27 -16.37 -12.23
N ARG A 204 -2.56 -16.38 -12.62
CA ARG A 204 -3.04 -15.78 -13.88
C ARG A 204 -2.74 -14.28 -14.05
N TYR A 205 -2.44 -13.57 -12.97
CA TYR A 205 -2.07 -12.15 -13.01
C TYR A 205 -0.56 -11.91 -12.96
N ILE A 206 0.23 -12.97 -12.86
CA ILE A 206 1.69 -12.93 -12.80
C ILE A 206 2.22 -13.18 -14.21
N VAL A 207 3.05 -12.27 -14.71
CA VAL A 207 3.63 -12.37 -16.07
C VAL A 207 5.15 -12.21 -16.00
N PRO A 208 5.92 -12.88 -16.88
CA PRO A 208 7.37 -12.66 -16.98
C PRO A 208 7.69 -11.17 -17.19
N LYS A 209 8.71 -10.67 -16.49
CA LYS A 209 9.10 -9.25 -16.43
C LYS A 209 8.05 -8.29 -15.85
N GLY A 210 6.93 -8.81 -15.35
CA GLY A 210 5.94 -8.04 -14.60
C GLY A 210 6.38 -7.79 -13.15
N PHE A 211 5.65 -6.90 -12.47
CA PHE A 211 5.82 -6.67 -11.05
C PHE A 211 4.96 -7.60 -10.21
N ILE A 212 5.45 -7.92 -9.01
CA ILE A 212 4.69 -8.57 -7.95
C ILE A 212 5.21 -8.08 -6.60
N ALA A 213 4.32 -7.96 -5.61
CA ALA A 213 4.70 -7.75 -4.22
C ALA A 213 4.68 -9.08 -3.46
N VAL A 214 5.84 -9.49 -2.92
CA VAL A 214 5.99 -10.70 -2.10
C VAL A 214 6.42 -10.28 -0.70
N ASP A 215 5.61 -10.59 0.31
CA ASP A 215 5.76 -10.03 1.67
C ASP A 215 5.95 -8.50 1.67
N GLY A 216 5.26 -7.81 0.76
CA GLY A 216 5.38 -6.35 0.60
C GLY A 216 6.67 -5.89 -0.07
N THR A 217 7.51 -6.80 -0.58
CA THR A 217 8.69 -6.45 -1.38
C THR A 217 8.31 -6.43 -2.86
N SER A 218 8.47 -5.29 -3.52
CA SER A 218 8.31 -5.12 -4.95
C SER A 218 9.43 -5.82 -5.69
N LEU A 219 9.06 -6.78 -6.53
CA LEU A 219 9.99 -7.65 -7.24
C LEU A 219 9.60 -7.78 -8.71
N THR A 220 10.59 -8.10 -9.54
CA THR A 220 10.37 -8.42 -10.96
C THR A 220 10.31 -9.93 -11.13
N VAL A 221 9.20 -10.41 -11.68
CA VAL A 221 9.04 -11.81 -12.06
C VAL A 221 10.05 -12.14 -13.16
N VAL A 222 10.82 -13.20 -12.98
CA VAL A 222 11.74 -13.65 -14.04
C VAL A 222 11.00 -14.56 -14.99
N ASP A 223 10.45 -15.68 -14.50
CA ASP A 223 9.66 -16.63 -15.27
C ASP A 223 8.40 -17.10 -14.52
N VAL A 224 7.44 -17.62 -15.28
CA VAL A 224 6.21 -18.26 -14.81
C VAL A 224 6.13 -19.65 -15.44
N VAL A 225 5.81 -20.67 -14.64
CA VAL A 225 5.69 -22.07 -15.04
C VAL A 225 4.26 -22.51 -14.69
N ASP A 226 3.34 -22.31 -15.63
CA ASP A 226 1.91 -22.52 -15.44
C ASP A 226 1.55 -23.97 -15.05
N GLU A 227 2.21 -24.97 -15.64
CA GLU A 227 1.93 -26.38 -15.37
C GLU A 227 2.23 -26.77 -13.92
N GLU A 228 3.21 -26.10 -13.30
CA GLU A 228 3.61 -26.33 -11.92
C GLU A 228 2.91 -25.39 -10.93
N GLY A 229 2.17 -24.40 -11.44
CA GLY A 229 1.56 -23.36 -10.62
C GLY A 229 2.59 -22.43 -9.96
N CYS A 230 3.74 -22.24 -10.61
CA CYS A 230 4.89 -21.58 -10.00
C CYS A 230 5.31 -20.31 -10.76
N PHE A 231 5.94 -19.39 -10.05
CA PHE A 231 6.71 -18.30 -10.62
C PHE A 231 8.02 -18.16 -9.86
N ASN A 232 8.97 -17.42 -10.43
CA ASN A 232 10.24 -17.16 -9.78
C ASN A 232 10.70 -15.70 -9.91
N PHE A 233 11.61 -15.32 -9.04
CA PHE A 233 12.27 -14.04 -9.03
C PHE A 233 13.68 -14.18 -8.43
N MET A 234 14.50 -13.15 -8.62
CA MET A 234 15.82 -13.06 -8.02
C MET A 234 15.90 -11.93 -7.01
N LEU A 235 16.57 -12.19 -5.89
CA LEU A 235 16.92 -11.17 -4.91
C LEU A 235 18.39 -10.80 -5.08
N VAL A 236 18.66 -9.53 -5.34
CA VAL A 236 20.03 -8.98 -5.33
C VAL A 236 20.56 -8.87 -3.90
N ALA A 237 21.89 -8.84 -3.74
CA ALA A 237 22.55 -8.84 -2.44
C ALA A 237 22.03 -7.76 -1.47
N TYR A 238 21.76 -6.55 -1.96
CA TYR A 238 21.19 -5.49 -1.13
C TYR A 238 19.82 -5.87 -0.58
N THR A 239 18.89 -6.29 -1.43
CA THR A 239 17.53 -6.69 -1.00
C THR A 239 17.59 -7.85 -0.03
N GLN A 240 18.50 -8.81 -0.24
CA GLN A 240 18.63 -9.97 0.65
C GLN A 240 18.92 -9.58 2.12
N GLN A 241 19.62 -8.46 2.35
CA GLN A 241 19.96 -8.01 3.70
C GLN A 241 18.85 -7.18 4.35
N ASN A 242 17.87 -6.72 3.57
CA ASN A 242 16.89 -5.72 4.00
C ASN A 242 15.45 -6.24 4.02
N VAL A 243 15.21 -7.51 3.66
CA VAL A 243 13.86 -8.11 3.67
C VAL A 243 13.87 -9.51 4.29
N VAL A 244 12.70 -9.99 4.72
CA VAL A 244 12.57 -11.27 5.43
C VAL A 244 12.64 -12.51 4.54
N ILE A 245 12.40 -12.39 3.22
CA ILE A 245 12.29 -13.54 2.30
C ILE A 245 13.52 -14.49 2.36
N PRO A 246 14.78 -14.01 2.34
CA PRO A 246 15.96 -14.87 2.44
C PRO A 246 16.12 -15.59 3.78
N LEU A 247 15.44 -15.12 4.84
CA LEU A 247 15.45 -15.75 6.15
C LEU A 247 14.44 -16.90 6.24
N LYS A 248 13.53 -16.99 5.27
CA LYS A 248 12.55 -18.07 5.17
C LYS A 248 13.18 -19.34 4.58
N LYS A 249 12.52 -20.46 4.83
CA LYS A 249 12.88 -21.79 4.35
C LYS A 249 11.87 -22.27 3.30
N VAL A 250 12.29 -23.23 2.49
CA VAL A 250 11.38 -24.01 1.64
C VAL A 250 10.23 -24.59 2.49
N GLY A 251 9.02 -24.50 1.97
CA GLY A 251 7.77 -24.87 2.65
C GLY A 251 7.10 -23.72 3.43
N GLN A 252 7.79 -22.60 3.66
CA GLN A 252 7.18 -21.45 4.35
C GLN A 252 6.36 -20.59 3.39
N LYS A 253 5.30 -19.97 3.92
CA LYS A 253 4.42 -19.10 3.16
C LYS A 253 4.97 -17.69 3.01
N VAL A 254 4.58 -17.05 1.92
CA VAL A 254 4.76 -15.62 1.64
C VAL A 254 3.41 -15.00 1.28
N ASN A 255 3.18 -13.76 1.68
CA ASN A 255 2.05 -12.96 1.23
C ASN A 255 2.26 -12.54 -0.23
N LEU A 256 1.23 -12.65 -1.05
CA LEU A 256 1.27 -12.28 -2.47
C LEU A 256 0.23 -11.20 -2.75
N GLU A 257 0.68 -10.10 -3.34
CA GLU A 257 -0.17 -9.10 -3.97
C GLU A 257 0.28 -8.94 -5.43
N VAL A 258 -0.64 -9.22 -6.36
CA VAL A 258 -0.37 -9.08 -7.80
C VAL A 258 -0.55 -7.63 -8.23
N ASP A 259 0.14 -7.23 -9.31
CA ASP A 259 -0.02 -5.90 -9.87
C ASP A 259 -1.50 -5.63 -10.21
N ILE A 260 -2.06 -4.59 -9.59
CA ILE A 260 -3.46 -4.19 -9.76
C ILE A 260 -3.81 -3.92 -11.22
N LEU A 261 -2.83 -3.52 -12.05
CA LEU A 261 -3.05 -3.30 -13.48
C LEU A 261 -3.61 -4.54 -14.18
N GLY A 262 -3.14 -5.74 -13.81
CA GLY A 262 -3.65 -7.00 -14.38
C GLY A 262 -5.15 -7.21 -14.11
N LYS A 263 -5.60 -6.90 -12.89
CA LYS A 263 -7.01 -7.00 -12.49
C LYS A 263 -7.89 -5.97 -13.21
N TYR A 264 -7.41 -4.74 -13.38
CA TYR A 264 -8.14 -3.72 -14.14
C TYR A 264 -8.26 -4.08 -15.62
N VAL A 265 -7.19 -4.61 -16.22
CA VAL A 265 -7.21 -5.11 -17.62
C VAL A 265 -8.23 -6.23 -17.76
N GLU A 266 -8.20 -7.25 -16.88
CA GLU A 266 -9.18 -8.35 -16.91
C GLU A 266 -10.62 -7.82 -16.79
N ARG A 267 -10.87 -6.89 -15.85
CA ARG A 267 -12.20 -6.31 -15.64
C ARG A 267 -12.69 -5.54 -16.86
N LEU A 268 -11.80 -4.79 -17.53
CA LEU A 268 -12.12 -4.04 -18.75
C LEU A 268 -12.46 -4.99 -19.90
N LEU A 269 -11.64 -6.02 -20.13
CA LEU A 269 -11.88 -7.01 -21.18
C LEU A 269 -13.19 -7.78 -20.95
N SER A 270 -13.48 -8.13 -19.70
CA SER A 270 -14.69 -8.87 -19.31
C SER A 270 -15.98 -8.03 -19.35
N SER A 271 -15.87 -6.71 -19.52
CA SER A 271 -17.03 -5.80 -19.54
C SER A 271 -17.74 -5.71 -20.89
N GLY A 272 -17.24 -6.40 -21.93
CA GLY A 272 -17.75 -6.29 -23.30
C GLY A 272 -17.30 -5.03 -24.04
N PHE A 273 -16.43 -4.22 -23.44
CA PHE A 273 -15.88 -3.00 -24.04
C PHE A 273 -15.20 -3.28 -25.40
N VAL A 274 -14.46 -4.38 -25.50
CA VAL A 274 -13.79 -4.78 -26.75
C VAL A 274 -14.79 -5.08 -27.87
N ASP A 275 -15.93 -5.70 -27.53
CA ASP A 275 -16.98 -6.00 -28.51
C ASP A 275 -17.66 -4.72 -28.99
N SER A 276 -17.84 -3.73 -28.10
CA SER A 276 -18.35 -2.40 -28.46
C SER A 276 -17.42 -1.62 -29.40
N ILE A 277 -16.10 -1.78 -29.27
CA ILE A 277 -15.14 -1.17 -30.21
C ILE A 277 -15.22 -1.85 -31.57
N LYS A 278 -15.27 -3.19 -31.62
CA LYS A 278 -15.33 -3.93 -32.89
C LYS A 278 -16.60 -3.67 -33.70
N SER A 279 -17.70 -3.29 -33.02
CA SER A 279 -18.97 -2.95 -33.65
C SER A 279 -19.10 -1.48 -34.07
N SER A 280 -18.11 -0.63 -33.76
CA SER A 280 -18.09 0.81 -34.10
C SER A 280 -17.19 1.09 -35.30
#